data_AF-A0A170Z193-F1
#
_entry.id   AF-A0A170Z193-F1
#
_cell.length_a   1.000
_cell.length_b   1.000
_cell.length_c   1.000
_cell.angle_alpha   90.00
_cell.angle_beta   90.00
_cell.angle_gamma   90.00
#
_symmetry.space_group_name_H-M   'P 1'
#
loop_
_entity.id
_entity.type
_entity.pdbx_description
1 polymer ?
#
loop_
_entity_poly.entity_id
_entity_poly.type
_entity_poly.pdbx_seq_one_letter_code
_entity_poly.pdbx_strand_id
1 'polypeptide(L)'
;EQKKRGSGKQLSLRAAGVADQFVASITKKMRKSQQQMTADFSGESEVWVHEKCALWAPGVLLFGQHLVGLAEAVAAASVTKCSRCSDFGACVGCVARNCPSRAHYGCAISSKWRLDNETFIATCPNHIRSHQNINVLKLKCNKHAKVDLTTLRKRK
;
A
#
# COMPACT_ATOMS: atom_id res chain seq x y z
N GLU A 1 -20.31 -29.29 43.62
CA GLU A 1 -21.09 -28.16 43.12
C GLU A 1 -21.08 -28.14 41.59
N GLN A 2 -22.20 -28.51 40.96
CA GLN A 2 -22.36 -28.50 39.49
C GLN A 2 -22.93 -27.14 39.03
N LYS A 3 -22.38 -26.53 37.98
CA LYS A 3 -23.14 -25.56 37.17
C LYS A 3 -23.06 -25.91 35.69
N LYS A 4 -24.15 -26.51 35.22
CA LYS A 4 -24.48 -26.92 33.84
C LYS A 4 -24.39 -25.73 32.87
N ARG A 5 -23.79 -25.91 31.68
CA ARG A 5 -24.21 -25.20 30.45
C ARG A 5 -24.12 -26.18 29.27
N GLY A 6 -25.23 -26.32 28.55
CA GLY A 6 -25.52 -27.43 27.64
C GLY A 6 -24.64 -27.51 26.39
N SER A 7 -24.42 -28.74 25.96
CA SER A 7 -23.86 -29.11 24.67
C SER A 7 -24.90 -28.90 23.57
N GLY A 8 -24.98 -27.69 23.04
CA GLY A 8 -25.64 -27.45 21.76
C GLY A 8 -24.68 -27.84 20.64
N LYS A 9 -25.04 -28.80 19.78
CA LYS A 9 -24.29 -29.12 18.55
C LYS A 9 -24.13 -27.83 17.75
N GLN A 10 -22.99 -27.16 17.83
CA GLN A 10 -22.72 -25.99 17.01
C GLN A 10 -22.50 -26.50 15.59
N LEU A 11 -23.55 -26.51 14.77
CA LEU A 11 -23.42 -26.85 13.36
C LEU A 11 -22.47 -25.83 12.71
N SER A 12 -21.46 -26.35 12.02
CA SER A 12 -20.53 -25.53 11.23
C SER A 12 -21.30 -24.74 10.17
N LEU A 13 -20.87 -23.51 9.88
CA LEU A 13 -21.42 -22.67 8.81
C LEU A 13 -21.49 -23.40 7.45
N ARG A 14 -20.55 -24.33 7.22
CA ARG A 14 -20.56 -25.22 6.04
C ARG A 14 -21.67 -26.26 6.11
N ALA A 15 -21.86 -26.90 7.27
CA ALA A 15 -22.93 -27.87 7.49
C ALA A 15 -24.32 -27.22 7.44
N ALA A 16 -24.41 -25.94 7.80
CA ALA A 16 -25.62 -25.14 7.70
C ALA A 16 -25.88 -24.54 6.29
N GLY A 17 -24.99 -24.75 5.32
CA GLY A 17 -25.15 -24.24 3.94
C GLY A 17 -25.06 -22.72 3.78
N VAL A 18 -24.64 -21.99 4.83
CA VAL A 18 -24.60 -20.51 4.85
C VAL A 18 -23.18 -19.94 4.72
N ALA A 19 -22.19 -20.81 4.51
CA ALA A 19 -20.79 -20.40 4.37
C ALA A 19 -20.58 -19.42 3.21
N ASP A 20 -21.23 -19.64 2.06
CA ASP A 20 -21.12 -18.75 0.90
C ASP A 20 -21.74 -17.38 1.17
N GLN A 21 -22.81 -17.32 1.96
CA GLN A 21 -23.47 -16.07 2.34
C GLN A 21 -22.61 -15.26 3.33
N PHE A 22 -21.89 -15.95 4.23
CA PHE A 22 -20.91 -15.34 5.12
C PHE A 22 -19.69 -14.82 4.35
N VAL A 23 -19.15 -15.59 3.40
CA VAL A 23 -18.03 -15.13 2.54
C VAL A 23 -18.48 -13.98 1.64
N ALA A 24 -19.67 -14.03 1.06
CA ALA A 24 -20.23 -12.97 0.24
C ALA A 24 -20.46 -11.67 1.05
N SER A 25 -20.91 -11.77 2.30
CA SER A 25 -21.09 -10.59 3.16
C SER A 25 -19.76 -9.99 3.61
N ILE A 26 -18.75 -10.80 3.92
CA ILE A 26 -17.39 -10.32 4.22
C ILE A 26 -16.76 -9.66 2.99
N THR A 27 -16.85 -10.28 1.82
CA THR A 27 -16.31 -9.71 0.57
C THR A 27 -17.04 -8.45 0.13
N LYS A 28 -18.37 -8.37 0.31
CA LYS A 28 -19.14 -7.12 0.11
C LYS A 28 -18.76 -6.03 1.11
N LYS A 29 -18.50 -6.37 2.38
CA LYS A 29 -18.05 -5.40 3.39
C LYS A 29 -16.64 -4.88 3.08
N MET A 30 -15.74 -5.77 2.66
CA MET A 30 -14.40 -5.42 2.19
C MET A 30 -14.44 -4.53 0.94
N ARG A 31 -15.24 -4.90 -0.08
CA ARG A 31 -15.46 -4.08 -1.28
C ARG A 31 -16.09 -2.74 -0.95
N LYS A 32 -17.10 -2.67 -0.08
CA LYS A 32 -17.74 -1.40 0.33
C LYS A 32 -16.75 -0.51 1.09
N SER A 33 -15.92 -1.08 1.96
CA SER A 33 -14.84 -0.34 2.62
C SER A 33 -13.78 0.16 1.64
N GLN A 34 -13.50 -0.59 0.58
CA GLN A 34 -12.53 -0.21 -0.45
C GLN A 34 -13.11 0.81 -1.46
N GLN A 35 -14.40 0.72 -1.76
CA GLN A 35 -15.11 1.53 -2.75
C GLN A 35 -15.66 2.84 -2.18
N GLN A 36 -15.90 2.89 -0.87
CA GLN A 36 -16.31 4.12 -0.18
C GLN A 36 -15.16 5.14 -0.05
N MET A 37 -13.91 4.77 -0.34
CA MET A 37 -12.80 5.73 -0.47
C MET A 37 -12.54 6.20 -1.91
N THR A 38 -13.09 5.52 -2.92
CA THR A 38 -12.93 5.91 -4.34
C THR A 38 -14.15 6.68 -4.86
N ALA A 39 -15.28 6.67 -4.15
CA ALA A 39 -16.54 7.28 -4.58
C ALA A 39 -16.57 8.82 -4.48
N ASP A 40 -15.64 9.43 -3.73
CA ASP A 40 -15.53 10.89 -3.64
C ASP A 40 -14.74 11.50 -4.81
N PHE A 41 -14.18 10.67 -5.71
CA PHE A 41 -13.41 11.10 -6.89
C PHE A 41 -14.29 11.26 -8.15
N SER A 42 -15.53 11.70 -8.00
CA SER A 42 -16.38 12.14 -9.12
C SER A 42 -16.02 13.54 -9.64
N GLY A 43 -15.05 14.21 -9.00
CA GLY A 43 -14.38 15.42 -9.48
C GLY A 43 -12.89 15.19 -9.71
N GLU A 44 -12.30 15.96 -10.63
CA GLU A 44 -10.86 16.02 -10.86
C GLU A 44 -10.13 16.41 -9.57
N SER A 45 -9.69 15.42 -8.81
CA SER A 45 -9.01 15.64 -7.53
C SER A 45 -7.52 15.69 -7.77
N GLU A 46 -6.95 16.88 -7.63
CA GLU A 46 -5.51 17.09 -7.73
C GLU A 46 -4.82 16.61 -6.45
N VAL A 47 -3.87 15.68 -6.58
CA VAL A 47 -3.09 15.16 -5.45
C VAL A 47 -1.60 15.43 -5.65
N TRP A 48 -0.94 15.86 -4.59
CA TRP A 48 0.47 16.22 -4.60
C TRP A 48 1.27 15.11 -3.93
N VAL A 49 2.13 14.46 -4.72
CA VAL A 49 2.96 13.35 -4.26
C VAL A 49 4.42 13.67 -4.52
N HIS A 50 5.31 13.18 -3.65
CA HIS A 50 6.73 13.19 -3.97
C HIS A 50 7.00 12.22 -5.12
N GLU A 51 7.88 12.59 -6.04
CA GLU A 51 8.32 11.73 -7.15
C GLU A 51 8.74 10.34 -6.65
N LYS A 52 9.59 10.28 -5.62
CA LYS A 52 10.03 9.01 -5.03
C LYS A 52 8.89 8.24 -4.34
N CYS A 53 7.90 8.92 -3.77
CA CYS A 53 6.74 8.23 -3.19
C CYS A 53 5.88 7.58 -4.28
N ALA A 54 5.74 8.22 -5.45
CA ALA A 54 5.02 7.65 -6.59
C ALA A 54 5.78 6.48 -7.23
N LEU A 55 7.08 6.64 -7.48
CA LEU A 55 7.91 5.59 -8.11
C LEU A 55 8.05 4.32 -7.26
N TRP A 56 8.06 4.47 -5.94
CA TRP A 56 8.19 3.34 -5.01
C TRP A 56 6.84 2.77 -4.56
N ALA A 57 5.72 3.33 -5.05
CA ALA A 57 4.41 2.81 -4.72
C ALA A 57 4.07 1.58 -5.58
N PRO A 58 3.52 0.52 -4.97
CA PRO A 58 3.14 -0.69 -5.70
C PRO A 58 2.02 -0.40 -6.70
N GLY A 59 2.17 -0.90 -7.92
CA GLY A 59 1.15 -0.76 -8.98
C GLY A 59 1.20 0.55 -9.75
N VAL A 60 2.13 1.47 -9.44
CA VAL A 60 2.38 2.66 -10.25
C VAL A 60 3.32 2.29 -11.40
N LEU A 61 2.88 2.56 -12.63
CA LEU A 61 3.65 2.30 -13.84
C LEU A 61 3.81 3.61 -14.63
N LEU A 62 5.01 3.83 -15.16
CA LEU A 62 5.26 4.91 -16.10
C LEU A 62 5.03 4.39 -17.52
N PHE A 63 4.03 4.93 -18.20
CA PHE A 63 3.75 4.64 -19.60
C PHE A 63 3.94 5.92 -20.43
N GLY A 64 5.10 6.02 -21.09
CA GLY A 64 5.52 7.23 -21.78
C GLY A 64 5.67 8.40 -20.80
N GLN A 65 4.74 9.36 -20.88
CA GLN A 65 4.72 10.55 -20.01
C GLN A 65 3.62 10.49 -18.93
N HIS A 66 2.89 9.38 -18.83
CA HIS A 66 1.75 9.24 -17.93
C HIS A 66 2.03 8.21 -16.84
N LEU A 67 1.59 8.52 -15.61
CA LEU A 67 1.58 7.57 -14.50
C LEU A 67 0.21 6.88 -14.44
N VAL A 68 0.22 5.56 -14.49
CA VAL A 68 -0.97 4.72 -14.36
C VAL A 68 -0.97 4.08 -12.97
N GLY A 69 -2.14 3.94 -12.33
CA GLY A 69 -2.27 3.31 -11.01
C GLY A 69 -1.97 4.24 -9.82
N LEU A 70 -1.76 5.54 -10.07
CA LEU A 70 -1.40 6.49 -9.02
C LEU A 70 -2.56 6.74 -8.03
N ALA A 71 -3.79 6.81 -8.51
CA ALA A 71 -4.96 7.04 -7.67
C ALA A 71 -5.15 5.89 -6.67
N GLU A 72 -5.03 4.65 -7.15
CA GLU A 72 -5.10 3.43 -6.34
C GLU A 72 -3.95 3.36 -5.33
N ALA A 73 -2.74 3.74 -5.75
CA ALA A 73 -1.58 3.82 -4.88
C ALA A 73 -1.75 4.85 -3.76
N VAL A 74 -2.29 6.04 -4.06
CA VAL A 74 -2.58 7.08 -3.07
C VAL A 74 -3.67 6.63 -2.11
N ALA A 75 -4.77 6.05 -2.62
CA ALA A 75 -5.84 5.50 -1.79
C ALA A 75 -5.35 4.36 -0.88
N ALA A 76 -4.43 3.52 -1.36
CA ALA A 76 -3.83 2.48 -0.52
C ALA A 76 -2.90 3.07 0.55
N ALA A 77 -2.10 4.09 0.20
CA ALA A 77 -1.18 4.74 1.13
C ALA A 77 -1.94 5.49 2.24
N SER A 78 -3.08 6.11 1.96
CA SER A 78 -3.84 6.91 2.94
C SER A 78 -4.30 6.12 4.16
N VAL A 79 -4.51 4.81 4.02
CA VAL A 79 -4.88 3.90 5.13
C VAL A 79 -3.73 3.04 5.63
N THR A 80 -2.55 3.17 5.02
CA THR A 80 -1.38 2.38 5.38
C THR A 80 -0.51 3.12 6.40
N LYS A 81 -0.29 2.49 7.57
CA LYS A 81 0.63 2.99 8.60
C LYS A 81 2.08 2.67 8.32
N CYS A 82 2.96 3.63 8.59
CA CYS A 82 4.41 3.45 8.52
C CYS A 82 4.91 2.61 9.70
N SER A 83 5.75 1.61 9.42
CA SER A 83 6.35 0.75 10.45
C SER A 83 7.38 1.47 11.33
N ARG A 84 7.81 2.69 10.95
CA ARG A 84 8.78 3.50 11.71
C ARG A 84 8.10 4.58 12.54
N CYS A 85 7.31 5.45 11.92
CA CYS A 85 6.69 6.60 12.60
C CYS A 85 5.23 6.37 12.99
N SER A 86 4.63 5.25 12.59
CA SER A 86 3.21 4.90 12.85
C SER A 86 2.17 5.80 12.19
N ASP A 87 2.58 6.87 11.50
CA ASP A 87 1.68 7.75 10.72
C ASP A 87 1.23 7.09 9.41
N PHE A 88 0.09 7.57 8.88
CA PHE A 88 -0.45 7.13 7.60
C PHE A 88 0.33 7.67 6.40
N GLY A 89 0.08 7.13 5.20
CA GLY A 89 0.70 7.58 3.94
C GLY A 89 1.91 6.74 3.51
N ALA A 90 2.15 5.57 4.12
CA ALA A 90 3.29 4.72 3.76
C ALA A 90 3.04 3.95 2.46
N CYS A 91 3.87 4.19 1.44
CA CYS A 91 3.74 3.56 0.12
C CYS A 91 4.83 2.52 -0.20
N VAL A 92 5.98 2.53 0.48
CA VAL A 92 7.09 1.61 0.19
C VAL A 92 6.86 0.29 0.94
N GLY A 93 6.66 -0.80 0.21
CA GLY A 93 6.44 -2.15 0.76
C GLY A 93 7.67 -3.05 0.63
N CYS A 94 7.87 -3.94 1.60
CA CYS A 94 8.92 -4.96 1.49
C CYS A 94 8.52 -6.05 0.48
N VAL A 95 9.45 -6.47 -0.38
CA VAL A 95 9.26 -7.53 -1.39
C VAL A 95 9.11 -8.94 -0.81
N ALA A 96 9.57 -9.15 0.42
CA ALA A 96 9.50 -10.45 1.07
C ALA A 96 8.04 -10.89 1.21
N ARG A 97 7.77 -12.15 0.84
CA ARG A 97 6.43 -12.73 0.86
C ARG A 97 5.81 -12.61 2.25
N ASN A 98 4.54 -12.19 2.30
CA ASN A 98 3.78 -11.99 3.54
C ASN A 98 4.40 -10.99 4.54
N CYS A 99 5.35 -10.14 4.11
CA CYS A 99 5.86 -9.08 4.98
C CYS A 99 4.86 -7.91 5.04
N PRO A 100 4.31 -7.58 6.23
CA PRO A 100 3.39 -6.44 6.37
C PRO A 100 4.15 -5.11 6.48
N SER A 101 5.49 -5.12 6.50
CA SER A 101 6.28 -3.91 6.68
C SER A 101 6.08 -2.97 5.51
N ARG A 102 5.55 -1.79 5.83
CA ARG A 102 5.41 -0.65 4.91
C ARG A 102 5.98 0.61 5.55
N ALA A 103 6.60 1.48 4.76
CA ALA A 103 7.18 2.71 5.24
C ALA A 103 7.03 3.86 4.24
N HIS A 104 7.10 5.11 4.70
CA HIS A 104 7.39 6.23 3.80
C HIS A 104 8.78 6.05 3.21
N TYR A 105 9.02 6.61 2.02
CA TYR A 105 10.34 6.58 1.39
C TYR A 105 11.46 7.12 2.30
N GLY A 106 11.27 8.29 2.91
CA GLY A 106 12.23 8.88 3.85
C GLY A 106 12.41 8.06 5.14
N CYS A 107 11.35 7.41 5.60
CA CYS A 107 11.40 6.48 6.74
C CYS A 107 12.19 5.22 6.40
N ALA A 108 12.01 4.66 5.20
CA ALA A 108 12.75 3.50 4.73
C ALA A 108 14.27 3.78 4.69
N ILE A 109 14.67 4.95 4.17
CA ILE A 109 16.09 5.38 4.16
C ILE A 109 16.63 5.49 5.59
N SER A 110 15.89 6.16 6.48
CA SER A 110 16.31 6.38 7.86
C SER A 110 16.44 5.05 8.63
N SER A 111 15.53 4.12 8.39
CA SER A 111 15.51 2.77 8.96
C SER A 111 16.41 1.79 8.21
N LYS A 112 17.26 2.23 7.28
CA LYS A 112 18.24 1.39 6.56
C LYS A 112 17.61 0.24 5.77
N TRP A 113 16.48 0.50 5.11
CA TRP A 113 15.95 -0.43 4.12
C TRP A 113 16.89 -0.53 2.92
N ARG A 114 16.91 -1.68 2.26
CA ARG A 114 17.56 -1.82 0.95
C ARG A 114 16.56 -1.38 -0.10
N LEU A 115 16.95 -0.38 -0.90
CA LEU A 115 16.16 0.19 -1.97
C LEU A 115 16.99 0.09 -3.25
N ASP A 116 16.63 -0.82 -4.14
CA ASP A 116 17.22 -0.94 -5.47
C ASP A 116 16.53 0.01 -6.47
N ASN A 117 17.29 0.99 -7.00
CA ASN A 117 16.75 2.00 -7.91
C ASN A 117 16.63 1.51 -9.37
N GLU A 118 17.25 0.37 -9.72
CA GLU A 118 17.14 -0.21 -11.07
C GLU A 118 15.85 -1.03 -11.18
N THR A 119 15.55 -1.82 -10.14
CA THR A 119 14.38 -2.71 -10.12
C THR A 119 13.19 -2.17 -9.35
N PHE A 120 13.35 -1.06 -8.62
CA PHE A 120 12.37 -0.49 -7.68
C PHE A 120 11.90 -1.49 -6.61
N ILE A 121 12.79 -2.41 -6.22
CA ILE A 121 12.53 -3.43 -5.19
C ILE A 121 13.02 -2.93 -3.83
N ALA A 122 12.13 -2.94 -2.84
CA ALA A 122 12.43 -2.56 -1.47
C ALA A 122 12.47 -3.77 -0.53
N THR A 123 13.47 -3.85 0.34
CA THR A 123 13.59 -4.90 1.37
C THR A 123 13.80 -4.28 2.74
N CYS A 124 12.97 -4.66 3.72
CA CYS A 124 13.06 -4.12 5.07
C CYS A 124 14.22 -4.75 5.87
N PRO A 125 14.71 -4.09 6.93
CA PRO A 125 15.85 -4.56 7.74
C PRO A 125 15.70 -5.96 8.33
N ASN A 126 14.46 -6.41 8.52
CA ASN A 126 14.17 -7.76 9.00
C ASN A 126 14.49 -8.83 7.94
N HIS A 127 14.46 -8.47 6.65
CA HIS A 127 14.68 -9.38 5.51
C HIS A 127 15.98 -9.12 4.74
N ILE A 128 16.71 -8.05 5.05
CA ILE A 128 18.04 -7.79 4.49
C ILE A 128 19.05 -8.88 4.93
N ARG A 129 18.81 -9.53 6.07
CA ARG A 129 19.69 -10.57 6.63
C ARG A 129 19.60 -11.91 5.90
N SER A 130 18.57 -12.14 5.08
CA SER A 130 18.32 -13.43 4.40
C SER A 130 18.55 -13.41 2.89
N HIS A 131 18.66 -12.24 2.23
CA HIS A 131 19.00 -12.15 0.80
C HIS A 131 20.07 -11.08 0.52
N GLN A 132 21.08 -11.48 -0.24
CA GLN A 132 22.45 -10.94 -0.37
C GLN A 132 22.63 -9.46 -0.77
N ASN A 133 23.80 -8.92 -0.38
CA ASN A 133 24.48 -7.66 -0.75
C ASN A 133 24.00 -6.91 -2.00
N ILE A 134 23.56 -5.65 -1.81
CA ILE A 134 23.62 -4.61 -2.84
C ILE A 134 23.94 -3.27 -2.16
N ASN A 135 24.89 -2.51 -2.73
CA ASN A 135 25.41 -1.25 -2.20
C ASN A 135 24.34 -0.15 -2.14
N VAL A 136 24.13 0.43 -0.96
CA VAL A 136 23.14 1.50 -0.74
C VAL A 136 23.79 2.86 -0.98
N LEU A 137 23.53 3.48 -2.14
CA LEU A 137 23.93 4.86 -2.38
C LEU A 137 22.99 5.84 -1.67
N LYS A 138 23.60 6.75 -0.92
CA LYS A 138 22.98 7.75 -0.06
C LYS A 138 22.46 8.89 -0.94
N LEU A 139 21.15 9.04 -1.13
CA LEU A 139 20.57 10.21 -1.78
C LEU A 139 19.72 11.03 -0.81
N LYS A 140 20.05 12.32 -0.75
CA LYS A 140 19.38 13.33 0.06
C LYS A 140 18.05 13.72 -0.60
N CYS A 141 17.04 13.93 0.22
CA CYS A 141 15.75 14.46 -0.20
C CYS A 141 15.90 15.90 -0.71
N ASN A 142 15.48 16.14 -1.95
CA ASN A 142 15.23 17.49 -2.44
C ASN A 142 13.72 17.70 -2.65
N LYS A 143 13.35 18.96 -2.47
CA LYS A 143 12.02 19.50 -2.20
C LYS A 143 11.04 19.24 -3.36
N HIS A 144 9.75 19.23 -3.03
CA HIS A 144 8.60 18.77 -3.80
C HIS A 144 8.59 19.20 -5.28
N ALA A 145 8.13 18.32 -6.18
CA ALA A 145 7.88 18.62 -7.59
C ALA A 145 6.37 18.73 -7.85
N LYS A 146 5.97 19.75 -8.61
CA LYS A 146 4.60 19.95 -9.11
C LYS A 146 4.40 19.08 -10.35
N VAL A 147 3.42 18.18 -10.34
CA VAL A 147 3.00 17.45 -11.55
C VAL A 147 1.55 17.84 -11.83
N ASP A 148 1.35 18.68 -12.84
CA ASP A 148 0.05 19.17 -13.29
C ASP A 148 -0.29 18.45 -14.61
N LEU A 149 -1.34 17.63 -14.61
CA LEU A 149 -1.68 16.75 -15.73
C LEU A 149 -2.39 17.48 -16.89
N THR A 150 -2.47 18.83 -16.86
CA THR A 150 -3.20 19.61 -17.87
C THR A 150 -2.33 20.42 -18.84
N THR A 151 -1.01 20.49 -18.67
CA THR A 151 -0.15 21.40 -19.46
C THR A 151 0.82 20.68 -20.41
N LEU A 152 0.28 19.89 -21.35
CA LEU A 152 1.00 19.43 -22.55
C LEU A 152 0.48 20.10 -23.83
N ARG A 153 0.03 21.36 -23.71
CA ARG A 153 -0.22 22.24 -24.86
C ARG A 153 0.48 23.58 -24.66
N LYS A 154 1.39 23.86 -25.59
CA LYS A 154 2.11 25.12 -25.84
C LYS A 154 3.32 25.40 -24.94
N ARG A 155 4.48 24.92 -25.39
CA ARG A 155 5.64 25.81 -25.51
C ARG A 155 6.12 25.76 -26.96
N LYS A 156 5.99 26.91 -27.63
CA LYS A 156 6.75 27.28 -28.83
C LYS A 156 8.22 27.36 -28.47
#